data_AF-A0A940L9I3-F1
#
_entry.id   AF-A0A940L9I3-F1
#
_cell.length_a   1.000
_cell.length_b   1.000
_cell.length_c   1.000
_cell.angle_alpha   90.00
_cell.angle_beta   90.00
_cell.angle_gamma   90.00
#
_symmetry.space_group_name_H-M   'P 1'
#
loop_
_entity.id
_entity.type
_entity.pdbx_description
1 polymer ?
#
loop_
_entity_poly.entity_id
_entity_poly.type
_entity_poly.pdbx_seq_one_letter_code
_entity_poly.pdbx_strand_id
1 'polypeptide(L)' 'MVTQFRKIETNPLRFPKRYKNYHEAVVPVFPYLIIYKVLKSKKSVHVVSIFHTSLDPKKKSK' A
#
# COMPACT_ATOMS: atom_id res chain seq x y z
N MET A 1 13.64 2.17 -8.41
CA MET A 1 12.48 1.37 -7.96
C MET A 1 12.21 1.39 -6.43
N VAL A 2 12.62 2.43 -5.66
CA VAL A 2 12.52 2.43 -4.17
C VAL A 2 11.74 3.64 -3.60
N THR A 3 11.05 4.40 -4.44
CA THR A 3 10.57 5.74 -4.04
C THR A 3 9.36 5.73 -3.11
N GLN A 4 8.45 4.76 -3.25
CA GLN A 4 7.21 4.76 -2.47
C GLN A 4 7.44 4.29 -1.03
N PHE A 5 8.25 3.25 -0.80
CA PHE A 5 8.60 2.83 0.55
C PHE A 5 9.30 3.94 1.34
N ARG A 6 10.24 4.67 0.73
CA ARG A 6 10.86 5.85 1.38
C ARG A 6 9.85 6.95 1.71
N LYS A 7 8.86 7.20 0.84
CA LYS A 7 7.78 8.16 1.11
C LYS A 7 6.88 7.71 2.26
N ILE A 8 6.60 6.42 2.37
CA ILE A 8 5.85 5.82 3.48
C ILE A 8 6.66 5.88 4.76
N GLU A 9 7.95 5.57 4.73
CA GLU A 9 8.84 5.62 5.89
C GLU A 9 8.95 7.04 6.47
N THR A 10 9.18 8.03 5.60
CA THR A 10 9.33 9.44 6.01
C THR A 10 8.03 10.07 6.48
N ASN A 11 6.89 9.72 5.87
CA ASN A 11 5.58 10.16 6.31
C ASN A 11 4.51 9.10 6.00
N PRO A 12 4.22 8.18 6.94
CA PRO A 12 3.25 7.11 6.73
C PRO A 12 1.81 7.60 6.52
N LEU A 13 1.50 8.85 6.88
CA LEU A 13 0.16 9.44 6.73
C LEU A 13 0.00 10.22 5.43
N ARG A 14 1.05 10.28 4.59
CA ARG A 14 1.06 10.98 3.30
C ARG A 14 -0.01 10.48 2.34
N PHE A 15 -0.25 9.17 2.31
CA PHE A 15 -1.18 8.55 1.38
C PHE A 15 -2.59 8.49 1.97
N PRO A 16 -3.64 8.64 1.15
CA PRO A 16 -5.01 8.66 1.64
C PRO A 16 -5.42 7.31 2.23
N LYS A 17 -6.30 7.35 3.23
CA LYS A 17 -7.03 6.17 3.69
C LYS A 17 -8.17 5.91 2.72
N ARG A 18 -8.22 4.71 2.15
CA ARG A 18 -9.27 4.31 1.20
C ARG A 18 -10.29 3.37 1.82
N TYR A 19 -9.87 2.56 2.78
CA TYR A 19 -10.74 1.67 3.54
C TYR A 19 -10.29 1.60 4.99
N LYS A 20 -11.18 1.91 5.95
CA LYS A 20 -10.89 1.86 7.40
C LYS A 20 -9.55 2.55 7.75
N ASN A 21 -8.58 1.78 8.25
CA ASN A 21 -7.25 2.24 8.65
C ASN A 21 -6.15 1.85 7.65
N TYR A 22 -6.55 1.49 6.43
CA TYR A 22 -5.63 1.13 5.36
C TYR A 22 -5.38 2.33 4.45
N HIS A 23 -4.10 2.60 4.24
CA HIS A 23 -3.56 3.59 3.32
C HIS A 23 -3.14 2.91 2.03
N GLU A 24 -3.31 3.61 0.90
CA GLU A 24 -2.96 3.10 -0.42
C GLU A 24 -1.95 4.03 -1.11
N ALA A 25 -0.75 3.50 -1.39
CA ALA A 25 0.26 4.21 -2.16
C ALA A 25 0.32 3.67 -3.59
N VAL A 26 0.03 4.54 -4.56
CA VAL A 26 0.18 4.23 -5.99
C VAL A 26 1.66 4.14 -6.34
N VAL A 27 2.06 3.01 -6.92
CA VAL A 27 3.41 2.82 -7.44
C VAL A 27 3.47 3.41 -8.85
N PRO A 28 4.49 4.24 -9.17
CA PRO A 28 4.62 4.86 -10.49
C PRO A 28 4.78 3.84 -11.61
N VAL A 29 5.33 2.66 -11.28
CA VAL A 29 5.34 1.51 -12.19
C VAL A 29 3.94 0.91 -12.16
N PHE A 30 3.20 1.17 -13.23
CA PHE A 30 1.85 0.65 -13.46
C PHE A 30 1.86 -0.89 -13.40
N PRO A 31 0.80 -1.56 -12.89
CA PRO A 31 -0.35 -1.06 -12.14
C PRO A 31 -0.37 -1.57 -10.69
N TYR A 32 0.58 -1.15 -9.85
CA TYR A 32 0.67 -1.64 -8.46
C TYR A 32 0.22 -0.61 -7.41
N LEU A 33 -0.47 -1.09 -6.37
CA LEU A 33 -0.79 -0.39 -5.13
C LEU A 33 -0.09 -1.05 -3.95
N ILE A 34 0.50 -0.26 -3.06
CA ILE A 34 0.95 -0.74 -1.75
C ILE A 34 -0.17 -0.43 -0.76
N ILE A 35 -0.77 -1.47 -0.18
CA ILE A 35 -1.79 -1.35 0.85
C ILE A 35 -1.13 -1.58 2.20
N TYR A 36 -1.21 -0.60 3.10
CA TYR A 36 -0.55 -0.67 4.40
C TYR A 36 -1.38 -0.03 5.52
N LYS A 37 -1.04 -0.33 6.77
CA LYS A 37 -1.63 0.31 7.96
C LYS A 37 -0.54 0.85 8.88
N VAL A 38 -0.83 1.97 9.54
CA VAL A 38 0.07 2.58 10.53
C VAL A 38 -0.34 2.13 11.93
N LEU A 39 0.53 1.40 12.62
CA LEU A 39 0.32 0.95 13.98
C LEU A 39 0.99 1.94 14.94
N LYS A 40 0.25 2.97 15.36
CA LYS A 40 0.77 4.03 16.24
C LYS A 40 1.37 3.49 17.53
N SER A 41 0.72 2.51 18.18
CA SER A 41 1.19 1.92 19.43
C SER A 41 2.53 1.20 19.29
N LYS A 42 2.81 0.63 18.12
CA LYS A 42 4.05 -0.10 17.82
C LYS A 42 5.08 0.73 17.06
N LYS A 43 4.77 2.01 16.78
CA LYS A 43 5.57 2.90 15.93
C LYS A 43 6.02 2.23 14.62
N SER A 44 5.14 1.42 14.02
CA SER A 44 5.49 0.61 12.85
C SER A 44 4.47 0.77 11.72
N VAL A 45 4.93 0.49 10.50
CA VAL A 45 4.09 0.39 9.31
C VAL A 45 4.00 -1.07 8.90
N HIS A 46 2.78 -1.58 8.79
CA HIS A 46 2.54 -2.94 8.32
C HIS A 46 2.05 -2.89 6.88
N VAL A 47 2.88 -3.36 5.95
CA VAL A 47 2.48 -3.59 4.56
C VAL A 47 1.63 -4.85 4.53
N VAL A 48 0.38 -4.71 4.10
CA VAL A 48 -0.63 -5.77 4.12
C VAL A 48 -0.60 -6.53 2.80
N SER A 49 -0.50 -5.80 1.69
CA SER A 49 -0.39 -6.39 0.37
C SER A 49 0.23 -5.41 -0.63
N ILE A 50 0.78 -5.97 -1.71
CA ILE A 50 1.09 -5.25 -2.94
C ILE A 50 0.11 -5.78 -3.98
N PHE A 51 -0.79 -4.93 -4.44
CA PHE A 51 -1.93 -5.30 -5.27
C PHE A 51 -1.75 -4.81 -6.71
N HIS A 52 -1.94 -5.70 -7.68
CA HIS A 52 -1.90 -5.36 -9.10
C HIS A 52 -3.31 -5.01 -9.58
N THR A 53 -3.59 -3.75 -9.89
CA THR A 53 -4.95 -3.25 -10.15
C THR A 53 -5.54 -3.69 -11.48
N SER A 54 -4.70 -4.02 -12.48
CA SER A 54 -5.20 -4.47 -13.79
C SER A 54 -5.45 -5.98 -13.89
N LEU A 55 -5.17 -6.75 -12.83
CA LEU A 55 -5.45 -8.19 -12.80
C LEU A 55 -6.81 -8.42 -12.17
N ASP A 56 -7.65 -9.21 -12.83
CA ASP A 56 -8.94 -9.65 -12.28
C ASP A 56 -8.68 -10.65 -11.14
N PRO A 57 -9.03 -10.30 -9.88
CA PRO A 57 -8.83 -11.18 -8.75
C PRO A 57 -9.55 -12.53 -8.90
N LYS A 58 -10.69 -12.55 -9.61
CA LYS A 58 -11.48 -13.78 -9.82
C LYS A 58 -10.77 -14.79 -10.72
N LYS A 59 -9.84 -14.33 -11.57
CA LYS A 59 -9.05 -15.19 -12.45
C LYS A 59 -7.78 -15.74 -11.80
N LYS A 60 -7.45 -15.30 -10.58
CA LYS A 60 -6.25 -15.74 -9.86
C LYS A 60 -6.39 -17.12 -9.23
N SER A 61 -7.62 -17.57 -8.98
CA SER A 61 -7.93 -18.89 -8.44
C SER A 61 -8.13 -19.88 -9.60
N LYS A 62 -7.19 -20.80 -9.79
CA LYS A 62 -7.45 -22.10 -10.42
C LYS A 62 -6.96 -23.18 -9.48
#